data_AF-L2FFI6-F1
#
_entry.id   AF-L2FFI6-F1
#
_cell.length_a   1.000
_cell.length_b   1.000
_cell.length_c   1.000
_cell.angle_alpha   90.00
_cell.angle_beta   90.00
_cell.angle_gamma   90.00
#
_symmetry.space_group_name_H-M   'P 1'
#
loop_
_entity.id
_entity.type
_entity.pdbx_description
1 polymer ?
#
loop_
_entity_poly.entity_id
_entity_poly.type
_entity_poly.pdbx_seq_one_letter_code
_entity_poly.pdbx_strand_id
1 'polypeptide(L)'
;MGDIRNTERDSNVLALVEAILGHKIESQPGSSTQSNIDEYEDLVDMSKDHDLSKEPRPDSPPKNPCVGAVNPYALAEALIGRKIDRESMAAAQILQNVLQTDYDELFDMRHKSVLYAGMKLNEKERKAEMYDEKDMKILNERDLQTPDFSGVRRLDDLEKIGLKDIKETKVKVARMQNGKLRLVLHAHELARTVSNREVTMSINELVTPFRMREKGRWQPPNASWRDMYDYFFQQVNKRLISDITMFRVGDRRETLRNFDDPTQGCSSNSWFVSALFSVFWADPCAINRATRVHTHGNEKKRFLSIKFHDKGGKQNNRTETVEVNYEIPINNSDNEPLYCRSSDGADIWPSLYEKAFAKWITGTNSEQPDITQTHCGDPIKAMAQINGRTPHYYECNNHSAHTLLGLVRSNSLNNKTINPMTAFTYATGREFHGANIVANHAYSVLGYCVIGDKQYIVLRNPWGVTEPQGLTSYTGLLGRLDPEIWNPATLLDHGGLFALEADSFKKCFSHIGVAK
;
A
#
# COMPACT_ATOMS: atom_id res chain seq x y z
N MET A 1 45.64 19.73 10.13
CA MET A 1 44.61 20.43 10.93
C MET A 1 43.27 19.86 10.50
N GLY A 2 42.85 18.79 11.16
CA GLY A 2 41.68 17.96 10.81
C GLY A 2 40.56 18.14 11.83
N ASP A 3 39.34 17.85 11.36
CA ASP A 3 38.03 18.19 11.91
C ASP A 3 37.73 17.72 13.34
N ILE A 4 37.18 18.64 14.15
CA ILE A 4 36.66 18.41 15.51
C ILE A 4 35.12 18.52 15.58
N ARG A 5 34.41 18.64 14.44
CA ARG A 5 32.97 19.00 14.45
C ARG A 5 31.94 17.88 14.35
N ASN A 6 32.34 16.61 14.23
CA ASN A 6 31.38 15.49 14.12
C ASN A 6 31.04 14.79 15.44
N THR A 7 31.82 14.96 16.50
CA THR A 7 31.63 14.22 17.76
C THR A 7 30.59 14.83 18.72
N GLU A 8 30.21 16.10 18.54
CA GLU A 8 29.25 16.78 19.45
C GLU A 8 27.77 16.48 19.15
N ARG A 9 27.44 15.98 17.95
CA ARG A 9 26.04 15.63 17.61
C ARG A 9 25.61 14.30 18.23
N ASP A 10 26.49 13.30 18.25
CA ASP A 10 26.18 11.98 18.81
C ASP A 10 26.05 12.00 20.34
N SER A 11 26.81 12.87 21.02
CA SER A 11 26.70 13.02 22.48
C SER A 11 25.36 13.59 22.95
N ASN A 12 24.70 14.41 22.13
CA ASN A 12 23.39 14.98 22.46
C ASN A 12 22.25 13.97 22.29
N VAL A 13 22.38 13.03 21.34
CA VAL A 13 21.40 11.95 21.16
C VAL A 13 21.51 10.93 22.28
N LEU A 14 22.74 10.56 22.67
CA LEU A 14 22.97 9.66 23.81
C LEU A 14 22.46 10.24 25.13
N ALA A 15 22.71 11.53 25.39
CA ALA A 15 22.21 12.20 26.60
C ALA A 15 20.67 12.27 26.65
N LEU A 16 20.01 12.44 25.49
CA LEU A 16 18.55 12.42 25.40
C LEU A 16 17.99 11.01 25.67
N VAL A 17 18.66 9.98 25.15
CA VAL A 17 18.28 8.57 25.34
C VAL A 17 18.48 8.13 26.80
N GLU A 18 19.59 8.52 27.44
CA GLU A 18 19.83 8.26 28.88
C GLU A 18 18.82 8.96 29.79
N ALA A 19 18.39 10.18 29.41
CA ALA A 19 17.35 10.91 30.14
C ALA A 19 15.96 10.26 30.03
N ILE A 20 15.65 9.62 28.90
CA ILE A 20 14.39 8.90 28.67
C ILE A 20 14.40 7.54 29.40
N LEU A 21 15.54 6.86 29.45
CA LEU A 21 15.66 5.50 29.98
C LEU A 21 15.94 5.44 31.50
N GLY A 22 16.30 6.57 32.13
CA GLY A 22 16.50 6.65 33.58
C GLY A 22 17.71 5.88 34.12
N HIS A 23 18.61 5.41 33.24
CA HIS A 23 19.89 4.78 33.58
C HIS A 23 20.94 5.12 32.52
N LYS A 24 22.21 5.14 32.93
CA LYS A 24 23.35 5.43 32.04
C LYS A 24 23.67 4.22 31.15
N ILE A 25 24.04 4.51 29.91
CA ILE A 25 24.52 3.52 28.96
C ILE A 25 26.04 3.47 29.10
N GLU A 26 26.60 2.36 29.58
CA GLU A 26 28.05 2.20 29.70
C GLU A 26 28.69 2.06 28.31
N SER A 27 29.42 3.09 27.89
CA SER A 27 30.33 3.03 26.75
C SER A 27 31.67 2.45 27.20
N GLN A 28 32.03 1.26 26.72
CA GLN A 28 33.41 0.78 26.86
C GLN A 28 34.32 1.46 25.83
N PRO A 29 35.48 2.02 26.25
CA PRO A 29 36.41 2.66 25.35
C PRO A 29 37.26 1.64 24.57
N GLY A 30 37.52 1.95 23.30
CA GLY A 30 38.25 1.11 22.37
C GLY A 30 39.65 0.72 22.84
N SER A 31 39.94 -0.58 22.75
CA SER A 31 41.29 -1.14 22.76
C SER A 31 41.72 -1.37 21.32
N SER A 32 42.75 -0.64 20.89
CA SER A 32 43.46 -0.91 19.64
C SER A 32 44.35 -2.14 19.85
N THR A 33 44.07 -3.23 19.13
CA THR A 33 45.05 -4.30 18.95
C THR A 33 44.75 -5.07 17.67
N GLN A 34 45.63 -4.85 16.69
CA GLN A 34 46.07 -5.77 15.64
C GLN A 34 45.03 -6.67 14.98
N SER A 35 44.83 -6.40 13.68
CA SER A 35 44.32 -7.31 12.67
C SER A 35 44.83 -8.75 12.86
N ASN A 36 43.99 -9.60 13.43
CA ASN A 36 44.09 -11.04 13.27
C ASN A 36 42.89 -11.50 12.45
N ILE A 37 43.21 -12.30 11.44
CA ILE A 37 42.36 -12.83 10.36
C ILE A 37 41.36 -13.89 10.88
N ASP A 38 41.04 -13.89 12.16
CA ASP A 38 40.38 -15.02 12.84
C ASP A 38 38.97 -14.69 13.40
N GLU A 39 38.41 -13.50 13.19
CA GLU A 39 37.00 -13.18 13.52
C GLU A 39 35.98 -13.58 12.43
N TYR A 40 36.39 -14.47 11.51
CA TYR A 40 35.50 -15.16 10.56
C TYR A 40 34.96 -16.50 11.10
N GLU A 41 35.06 -16.77 12.41
CA GLU A 41 34.66 -18.05 13.02
C GLU A 41 33.40 -18.01 13.90
N ASP A 42 32.54 -17.00 13.77
CA ASP A 42 31.14 -17.08 14.24
C ASP A 42 30.15 -17.13 13.06
N LEU A 43 30.56 -17.87 12.02
CA LEU A 43 29.60 -18.49 11.11
C LEU A 43 28.78 -19.47 11.94
N VAL A 44 27.54 -19.08 12.25
CA VAL A 44 26.47 -20.01 12.62
C VAL A 44 26.62 -21.22 11.69
N ASP A 45 26.82 -22.39 12.27
CA ASP A 45 27.11 -23.64 11.56
C ASP A 45 26.06 -23.88 10.45
N MET A 46 26.38 -23.42 9.23
CA MET A 46 25.60 -23.57 8.00
C MET A 46 25.59 -25.02 7.53
N SER A 47 26.20 -25.97 8.25
CA SER A 47 26.28 -27.38 7.85
C SER A 47 24.94 -28.12 7.91
N LYS A 48 23.90 -27.52 8.52
CA LYS A 48 22.51 -28.02 8.44
C LYS A 48 21.69 -27.45 7.27
N ASP A 49 22.27 -26.57 6.45
CA ASP A 49 21.59 -25.90 5.32
C ASP A 49 21.79 -26.59 3.96
N HIS A 50 22.27 -27.84 3.93
CA HIS A 50 22.47 -28.58 2.68
C HIS A 50 21.17 -28.91 1.91
N ASP A 51 19.99 -28.73 2.52
CA ASP A 51 18.68 -28.89 1.87
C ASP A 51 18.02 -27.54 1.49
N LEU A 52 18.63 -26.39 1.80
CA LEU A 52 18.12 -25.05 1.45
C LEU A 52 18.44 -24.62 0.02
N SER A 53 19.22 -25.40 -0.73
CA SER A 53 19.70 -25.01 -2.06
C SER A 53 18.77 -25.39 -3.22
N LYS A 54 17.63 -26.02 -2.96
CA LYS A 54 16.64 -26.32 -3.99
C LYS A 54 15.43 -25.42 -3.82
N GLU A 55 15.27 -24.50 -4.76
CA GLU A 55 14.02 -23.76 -4.88
C GLU A 55 12.84 -24.74 -4.99
N PRO A 56 11.74 -24.48 -4.26
CA PRO A 56 10.55 -25.29 -4.41
C PRO A 56 10.08 -25.26 -5.86
N ARG A 57 9.43 -26.33 -6.31
CA ARG A 57 8.79 -26.31 -7.63
C ARG A 57 7.63 -25.32 -7.60
N PRO A 58 7.48 -24.46 -8.61
CA PRO A 58 6.33 -23.58 -8.74
C PRO A 58 5.03 -24.38 -8.75
N ASP A 59 4.03 -23.86 -8.05
CA ASP A 59 2.65 -24.33 -8.10
C ASP A 59 1.96 -23.85 -9.37
N SER A 60 0.77 -24.41 -9.63
CA SER A 60 -0.06 -23.95 -10.74
C SER A 60 -0.60 -22.54 -10.47
N PRO A 61 -0.63 -21.65 -11.47
CA PRO A 61 -1.19 -20.31 -11.30
C PRO A 61 -2.65 -20.37 -10.82
N PRO A 62 -3.05 -19.52 -9.85
CA PRO A 62 -4.44 -19.43 -9.43
C PRO A 62 -5.31 -18.92 -10.58
N LYS A 63 -6.55 -19.42 -10.66
CA LYS A 63 -7.50 -18.99 -11.70
C LYS A 63 -8.02 -17.58 -11.40
N ASN A 64 -7.55 -16.59 -12.14
CA ASN A 64 -8.03 -15.20 -12.13
C ASN A 64 -8.22 -14.61 -10.71
N PRO A 65 -7.14 -14.48 -9.92
CA PRO A 65 -7.24 -13.89 -8.58
C PRO A 65 -7.76 -12.45 -8.67
N CYS A 66 -8.66 -12.09 -7.75
CA CYS A 66 -9.28 -10.76 -7.66
C CYS A 66 -8.71 -10.02 -6.43
N VAL A 67 -7.39 -9.78 -6.43
CA VAL A 67 -6.69 -9.13 -5.31
C VAL A 67 -6.72 -7.63 -5.49
N GLY A 68 -7.14 -6.90 -4.47
CA GLY A 68 -7.24 -5.45 -4.49
C GLY A 68 -7.94 -4.91 -3.24
N ALA A 69 -7.38 -3.86 -2.66
CA ALA A 69 -8.01 -3.07 -1.62
C ALA A 69 -7.66 -1.60 -1.85
N VAL A 70 -8.62 -0.71 -1.67
CA VAL A 70 -8.43 0.74 -1.91
C VAL A 70 -7.64 1.37 -0.77
N ASN A 71 -6.77 2.33 -1.08
CA ASN A 71 -6.09 3.08 -0.03
C ASN A 71 -7.12 3.91 0.78
N PRO A 72 -7.32 3.64 2.08
CA PRO A 72 -8.33 4.31 2.90
C PRO A 72 -8.06 5.81 3.03
N TYR A 73 -6.78 6.21 3.11
CA TYR A 73 -6.39 7.60 3.21
C TYR A 73 -6.68 8.33 1.91
N ALA A 74 -6.29 7.77 0.76
CA ALA A 74 -6.55 8.39 -0.53
C ALA A 74 -8.06 8.52 -0.81
N LEU A 75 -8.85 7.51 -0.45
CA LEU A 75 -10.31 7.56 -0.59
C LEU A 75 -10.93 8.61 0.32
N ALA A 76 -10.55 8.66 1.60
CA ALA A 76 -11.07 9.65 2.52
C ALA A 76 -10.65 11.08 2.14
N GLU A 77 -9.41 11.30 1.71
CA GLU A 77 -8.93 12.58 1.19
C GLU A 77 -9.72 13.03 -0.05
N ALA A 78 -10.02 12.11 -0.97
CA ALA A 78 -10.83 12.40 -2.16
C ALA A 78 -12.28 12.78 -1.81
N LEU A 79 -12.87 12.15 -0.78
CA LEU A 79 -14.23 12.42 -0.33
C LEU A 79 -14.35 13.72 0.49
N ILE A 80 -13.37 14.03 1.34
CA ILE A 80 -13.38 15.25 2.17
C ILE A 80 -12.85 16.46 1.39
N GLY A 81 -11.99 16.25 0.39
CA GLY A 81 -11.32 17.31 -0.36
C GLY A 81 -10.16 17.97 0.38
N ARG A 82 -9.57 17.30 1.38
CA ARG A 82 -8.38 17.81 2.11
C ARG A 82 -7.48 16.65 2.56
N LYS A 83 -6.20 16.95 2.79
CA LYS A 83 -5.22 16.00 3.31
C LYS A 83 -5.52 15.55 4.73
N ILE A 84 -5.24 14.27 4.99
CA ILE A 84 -5.29 13.68 6.32
C ILE A 84 -3.85 13.48 6.77
N ASP A 85 -3.52 14.05 7.92
CA ASP A 85 -2.27 13.73 8.61
C ASP A 85 -2.34 12.26 9.05
N ARG A 86 -1.49 11.43 8.44
CA ARG A 86 -1.54 9.96 8.58
C ARG A 86 -0.97 9.49 9.91
N GLU A 87 -0.09 10.28 10.52
CA GLU A 87 0.57 9.99 11.80
C GLU A 87 -0.27 10.44 12.99
N SER A 88 -1.27 11.29 12.76
CA SER A 88 -2.16 11.77 13.80
C SER A 88 -3.01 10.64 14.39
N MET A 89 -3.15 10.63 15.71
CA MET A 89 -4.13 9.78 16.40
C MET A 89 -5.58 10.02 15.95
N ALA A 90 -5.87 11.20 15.37
CA ALA A 90 -7.17 11.51 14.82
C ALA A 90 -7.45 10.83 13.47
N ALA A 91 -6.43 10.31 12.78
CA ALA A 91 -6.57 9.72 11.45
C ALA A 91 -7.53 8.53 11.45
N ALA A 92 -7.37 7.60 12.40
CA ALA A 92 -8.27 6.45 12.54
C ALA A 92 -9.73 6.88 12.76
N GLN A 93 -9.95 7.93 13.57
CA GLN A 93 -11.28 8.49 13.83
C GLN A 93 -11.89 9.14 12.58
N ILE A 94 -11.08 9.84 11.78
CA ILE A 94 -11.54 10.44 10.52
C ILE A 94 -11.90 9.34 9.53
N LEU A 95 -11.05 8.32 9.37
CA LEU A 95 -11.28 7.20 8.46
C LEU A 95 -12.58 6.46 8.80
N GLN A 96 -12.79 6.09 10.07
CA GLN A 96 -14.00 5.36 10.44
C GLN A 96 -15.28 6.18 10.24
N ASN A 97 -15.23 7.50 10.46
CA ASN A 97 -16.38 8.38 10.26
C ASN A 97 -16.72 8.55 8.77
N VAL A 98 -15.70 8.70 7.92
CA VAL A 98 -15.87 8.97 6.49
C VAL A 98 -16.22 7.68 5.73
N LEU A 99 -15.58 6.57 6.09
CA LEU A 99 -15.78 5.26 5.45
C LEU A 99 -16.87 4.44 6.13
N GLN A 100 -17.48 4.96 7.20
CA GLN A 100 -18.62 4.38 7.95
C GLN A 100 -18.40 2.93 8.39
N THR A 101 -17.15 2.56 8.65
CA THR A 101 -16.72 1.23 9.12
C THR A 101 -15.68 1.45 10.21
N ASP A 102 -15.78 0.71 11.33
CA ASP A 102 -14.80 0.82 12.41
C ASP A 102 -13.38 0.48 11.91
N TYR A 103 -12.38 1.18 12.45
CA TYR A 103 -11.00 1.06 11.96
C TYR A 103 -10.47 -0.39 12.01
N ASP A 104 -10.73 -1.12 13.10
CA ASP A 104 -10.29 -2.51 13.30
C ASP A 104 -10.99 -3.53 12.38
N GLU A 105 -12.02 -3.08 11.67
CA GLU A 105 -12.81 -3.89 10.73
C GLU A 105 -12.57 -3.48 9.27
N LEU A 106 -12.00 -2.30 9.06
CA LEU A 106 -11.79 -1.69 7.75
C LEU A 106 -10.95 -2.57 6.81
N PHE A 107 -10.03 -3.34 7.39
CA PHE A 107 -9.03 -4.13 6.69
C PHE A 107 -9.40 -5.61 6.50
N ASP A 108 -10.61 -6.04 6.86
CA ASP A 108 -11.08 -7.42 6.62
C ASP A 108 -12.39 -7.43 5.83
N MET A 109 -12.40 -8.17 4.73
CA MET A 109 -13.52 -8.20 3.78
C MET A 109 -14.80 -8.83 4.37
N ARG A 110 -14.70 -9.63 5.45
CA ARG A 110 -15.88 -10.17 6.16
C ARG A 110 -16.80 -9.08 6.70
N HIS A 111 -16.23 -7.91 6.98
CA HIS A 111 -16.94 -6.77 7.54
C HIS A 111 -17.53 -5.85 6.48
N LYS A 112 -17.42 -6.22 5.19
CA LYS A 112 -18.04 -5.50 4.07
C LYS A 112 -17.58 -4.04 3.96
N SER A 113 -16.35 -3.75 4.39
CA SER A 113 -15.71 -2.45 4.28
C SER A 113 -15.76 -1.91 2.85
N VAL A 114 -15.95 -0.60 2.71
CA VAL A 114 -15.97 0.10 1.42
C VAL A 114 -14.65 0.01 0.65
N LEU A 115 -13.54 -0.34 1.33
CA LEU A 115 -12.25 -0.59 0.68
C LEU A 115 -12.30 -1.73 -0.33
N TYR A 116 -13.31 -2.60 -0.23
CA TYR A 116 -13.55 -3.73 -1.12
C TYR A 116 -14.76 -3.51 -2.04
N ALA A 117 -15.16 -2.26 -2.29
CA ALA A 117 -16.28 -1.90 -3.15
C ALA A 117 -16.23 -2.63 -4.50
N GLY A 118 -17.28 -3.36 -4.87
CA GLY A 118 -17.32 -4.15 -6.10
C GLY A 118 -16.79 -5.59 -5.97
N MET A 119 -16.36 -6.02 -4.78
CA MET A 119 -15.90 -7.38 -4.50
C MET A 119 -16.73 -8.09 -3.41
N LYS A 120 -16.96 -9.38 -3.59
CA LYS A 120 -17.70 -10.31 -2.73
C LYS A 120 -16.77 -11.37 -2.14
N LEU A 121 -16.99 -11.69 -0.86
CA LEU A 121 -16.19 -12.70 -0.16
C LEU A 121 -16.75 -14.10 -0.42
N ASN A 122 -15.89 -15.01 -0.87
CA ASN A 122 -16.12 -16.45 -0.82
C ASN A 122 -15.49 -17.00 0.46
N GLU A 123 -16.30 -17.17 1.50
CA GLU A 123 -15.84 -17.60 2.83
C GLU A 123 -15.21 -19.00 2.82
N LYS A 124 -15.68 -19.90 1.94
CA LYS A 124 -15.18 -21.28 1.88
C LYS A 124 -13.74 -21.34 1.40
N GLU A 125 -13.41 -20.55 0.38
CA GLU A 125 -12.07 -20.51 -0.19
C GLU A 125 -11.20 -19.37 0.39
N ARG A 126 -11.78 -18.49 1.22
CA ARG A 126 -11.15 -17.25 1.71
C ARG A 126 -10.60 -16.39 0.56
N LYS A 127 -11.35 -16.31 -0.55
CA LYS A 127 -11.00 -15.56 -1.76
C LYS A 127 -12.04 -14.47 -2.06
N ALA A 128 -11.62 -13.46 -2.81
CA ALA A 128 -12.50 -12.43 -3.35
C ALA A 128 -12.97 -12.81 -4.77
N GLU A 129 -14.20 -12.43 -5.07
CA GLU A 129 -14.83 -12.51 -6.38
C GLU A 129 -15.42 -11.13 -6.72
N MET A 130 -15.55 -10.77 -7.99
CA MET A 130 -16.21 -9.52 -8.37
C MET A 130 -17.73 -9.65 -8.27
N TYR A 131 -18.41 -8.59 -7.85
CA TYR A 131 -19.86 -8.46 -8.03
C TYR A 131 -20.21 -8.29 -9.52
N ASP A 132 -21.46 -8.59 -9.87
CA ASP A 132 -22.03 -8.13 -11.13
C ASP A 132 -22.49 -6.66 -10.98
N GLU A 133 -22.49 -5.89 -12.07
CA GLU A 133 -22.96 -4.50 -12.09
C GLU A 133 -24.38 -4.35 -11.50
N LYS A 134 -25.29 -5.29 -11.81
CA LYS A 134 -26.66 -5.32 -11.31
C LYS A 134 -26.78 -5.52 -9.79
N ASP A 135 -25.74 -6.06 -9.15
CA ASP A 135 -25.74 -6.33 -7.72
C ASP A 135 -25.34 -5.11 -6.91
N MET A 136 -24.65 -4.14 -7.54
CA MET A 136 -24.26 -2.88 -6.93
C MET A 136 -25.48 -2.01 -6.66
N LYS A 137 -25.50 -1.37 -5.49
CA LYS A 137 -26.59 -0.47 -5.10
C LYS A 137 -26.04 0.92 -4.84
N ILE A 138 -26.65 1.92 -5.47
CA ILE A 138 -26.31 3.33 -5.23
C ILE A 138 -27.20 3.88 -4.11
N LEU A 139 -26.57 4.35 -3.05
CA LEU A 139 -27.22 5.05 -1.93
C LEU A 139 -27.36 6.54 -2.25
N ASN A 140 -28.50 7.12 -1.85
CA ASN A 140 -28.72 8.56 -1.89
C ASN A 140 -28.28 9.20 -0.57
N GLU A 141 -28.04 10.51 -0.57
CA GLU A 141 -27.65 11.25 0.64
C GLU A 141 -28.66 11.12 1.78
N ARG A 142 -29.95 10.96 1.46
CA ARG A 142 -31.01 10.72 2.44
C ARG A 142 -30.87 9.38 3.16
N ASP A 143 -30.31 8.36 2.49
CA ASP A 143 -30.13 7.02 3.06
C ASP A 143 -29.02 7.00 4.14
N LEU A 144 -28.09 7.96 4.06
CA LEU A 144 -26.94 8.09 4.97
C LEU A 144 -27.21 8.99 6.18
N GLN A 145 -28.41 9.57 6.29
CA GLN A 145 -28.71 10.47 7.40
C GLN A 145 -28.79 9.69 8.71
N THR A 146 -28.03 10.16 9.71
CA THR A 146 -28.10 9.61 11.05
C THR A 146 -29.41 10.03 11.71
N PRO A 147 -30.21 9.09 12.24
CA PRO A 147 -31.40 9.41 13.01
C PRO A 147 -31.08 10.29 14.21
N ASP A 148 -32.00 11.18 14.59
CA ASP A 148 -31.84 12.00 15.79
C ASP A 148 -32.07 11.16 17.06
N PHE A 149 -31.02 10.99 17.86
CA PHE A 149 -31.05 10.27 19.13
C PHE A 149 -31.22 11.18 20.36
N SER A 150 -31.39 12.49 20.18
CA SER A 150 -31.50 13.46 21.29
C SER A 150 -32.68 13.17 22.25
N GLY A 151 -33.73 12.52 21.74
CA GLY A 151 -34.91 12.13 22.50
C GLY A 151 -34.81 10.80 23.26
N VAL A 152 -33.74 10.02 23.08
CA VAL A 152 -33.60 8.68 23.70
C VAL A 152 -33.27 8.80 25.17
N ARG A 153 -34.16 8.31 26.04
CA ARG A 153 -33.95 8.26 27.50
C ARG A 153 -33.91 6.84 28.05
N ARG A 154 -34.60 5.91 27.39
CA ARG A 154 -34.64 4.48 27.73
C ARG A 154 -34.26 3.64 26.51
N LEU A 155 -33.82 2.40 26.75
CA LEU A 155 -33.53 1.45 25.67
C LEU A 155 -34.77 1.21 24.79
N ASP A 156 -35.96 1.14 25.39
CA ASP A 156 -37.22 0.99 24.67
C ASP A 156 -37.52 2.17 23.71
N ASP A 157 -36.93 3.36 23.92
CA ASP A 157 -37.11 4.48 23.00
C ASP A 157 -36.37 4.27 21.67
N LEU A 158 -35.39 3.36 21.61
CA LEU A 158 -34.69 3.01 20.38
C LEU A 158 -35.59 2.23 19.40
N GLU A 159 -36.60 1.50 19.91
CA GLU A 159 -37.60 0.85 19.06
C GLU A 159 -38.42 1.87 18.26
N LYS A 160 -38.71 3.04 18.86
CA LYS A 160 -39.45 4.13 18.20
C LYS A 160 -38.65 4.82 17.10
N ILE A 161 -37.33 4.76 17.16
CA ILE A 161 -36.42 5.36 16.18
C ILE A 161 -36.17 4.39 15.01
N GLY A 162 -36.51 3.11 15.17
CA GLY A 162 -36.46 2.10 14.10
C GLY A 162 -35.58 0.90 14.41
N LEU A 163 -34.99 0.77 15.61
CA LEU A 163 -34.28 -0.43 16.03
C LEU A 163 -35.27 -1.45 16.58
N LYS A 164 -35.87 -2.25 15.70
CA LYS A 164 -36.79 -3.32 16.11
C LYS A 164 -36.04 -4.41 16.89
N ASP A 165 -36.74 -5.04 17.82
CA ASP A 165 -36.27 -6.21 18.57
C ASP A 165 -34.93 -5.98 19.29
N ILE A 166 -34.86 -4.92 20.11
CA ILE A 166 -33.65 -4.55 20.85
C ILE A 166 -33.07 -5.68 21.72
N LYS A 167 -33.94 -6.58 22.19
CA LYS A 167 -33.55 -7.75 23.00
C LYS A 167 -32.77 -8.79 22.20
N GLU A 168 -33.01 -8.87 20.90
CA GLU A 168 -32.35 -9.81 19.97
C GLU A 168 -31.18 -9.15 19.24
N THR A 169 -31.03 -7.83 19.38
CA THR A 169 -29.97 -7.07 18.74
C THR A 169 -28.59 -7.51 19.25
N LYS A 170 -27.70 -7.84 18.32
CA LYS A 170 -26.33 -8.27 18.63
C LYS A 170 -25.53 -7.12 19.25
N VAL A 171 -24.92 -7.40 20.40
CA VAL A 171 -23.96 -6.51 21.05
C VAL A 171 -22.58 -6.74 20.43
N LYS A 172 -21.99 -5.68 19.89
CA LYS A 172 -20.64 -5.68 19.32
C LYS A 172 -19.57 -5.51 20.40
N VAL A 173 -19.74 -4.49 21.23
CA VAL A 173 -18.83 -4.17 22.34
C VAL A 173 -19.66 -3.85 23.57
N ALA A 174 -19.25 -4.42 24.71
CA ALA A 174 -19.73 -4.04 26.02
C ALA A 174 -18.53 -3.73 26.90
N ARG A 175 -18.41 -2.48 27.37
CA ARG A 175 -17.32 -2.07 28.27
C ARG A 175 -17.84 -1.23 29.43
N MET A 176 -17.28 -1.45 30.61
CA MET A 176 -17.49 -0.58 31.76
C MET A 176 -16.47 0.55 31.73
N GLN A 177 -16.93 1.80 31.80
CA GLN A 177 -16.07 2.97 31.88
C GLN A 177 -16.65 3.96 32.89
N ASN A 178 -15.89 4.29 33.94
CA ASN A 178 -16.29 5.21 35.01
C ASN A 178 -17.65 4.83 35.64
N GLY A 179 -17.88 3.53 35.88
CA GLY A 179 -19.14 3.02 36.43
C GLY A 179 -20.33 3.02 35.45
N LYS A 180 -20.13 3.43 34.18
CA LYS A 180 -21.15 3.42 33.13
C LYS A 180 -20.89 2.29 32.14
N LEU A 181 -21.93 1.54 31.79
CA LEU A 181 -21.89 0.55 30.72
C LEU A 181 -22.00 1.25 29.37
N ARG A 182 -20.98 1.11 28.51
CA ARG A 182 -21.00 1.53 27.12
C ARG A 182 -21.25 0.30 26.25
N LEU A 183 -22.37 0.32 25.52
CA LEU A 183 -22.77 -0.71 24.58
C LEU A 183 -22.65 -0.17 23.15
N VAL A 184 -22.08 -0.97 22.26
CA VAL A 184 -22.14 -0.76 20.80
C VAL A 184 -23.01 -1.86 20.23
N LEU A 185 -24.11 -1.48 19.58
CA LEU A 185 -25.13 -2.39 19.05
C LEU A 185 -25.08 -2.40 17.52
N HIS A 186 -25.37 -3.55 16.91
CA HIS A 186 -25.53 -3.64 15.45
C HIS A 186 -26.89 -3.08 15.03
N ALA A 187 -26.89 -1.87 14.47
CA ALA A 187 -28.09 -1.12 14.11
C ALA A 187 -28.39 -1.15 12.59
N HIS A 188 -28.39 -2.33 11.97
CA HIS A 188 -28.46 -2.48 10.51
C HIS A 188 -29.71 -1.88 9.84
N GLU A 189 -30.81 -1.66 10.57
CA GLU A 189 -32.06 -1.11 10.01
C GLU A 189 -32.24 0.40 10.22
N LEU A 190 -31.44 1.04 11.09
CA LEU A 190 -31.63 2.43 11.50
C LEU A 190 -31.06 3.46 10.52
N ALA A 191 -29.90 3.16 9.93
CA ALA A 191 -29.23 4.01 8.97
C ALA A 191 -28.48 3.12 7.98
N ARG A 192 -28.60 3.41 6.68
CA ARG A 192 -27.77 2.71 5.70
C ARG A 192 -26.37 3.29 5.77
N THR A 193 -25.39 2.40 5.75
CA THR A 193 -23.98 2.76 5.74
C THR A 193 -23.36 2.33 4.41
N VAL A 194 -22.31 3.02 3.99
CA VAL A 194 -21.54 2.60 2.83
C VAL A 194 -20.85 1.26 3.12
N SER A 195 -20.84 0.38 2.13
CA SER A 195 -20.26 -0.95 2.21
C SER A 195 -19.63 -1.35 0.87
N ASN A 196 -19.09 -2.57 0.80
CA ASN A 196 -18.54 -3.13 -0.42
C ASN A 196 -19.56 -3.32 -1.56
N ARG A 197 -20.87 -3.28 -1.27
CA ARG A 197 -21.97 -3.45 -2.24
C ARG A 197 -22.85 -2.21 -2.38
N GLU A 198 -23.07 -1.51 -1.27
CA GLU A 198 -23.96 -0.35 -1.19
C GLU A 198 -23.08 0.90 -1.06
N VAL A 199 -22.92 1.66 -2.14
CA VAL A 199 -21.98 2.79 -2.22
C VAL A 199 -22.69 4.05 -2.67
N THR A 200 -22.12 5.22 -2.39
CA THR A 200 -22.61 6.46 -3.01
C THR A 200 -22.18 6.55 -4.46
N MET A 201 -22.85 7.40 -5.25
CA MET A 201 -22.46 7.65 -6.65
C MET A 201 -20.99 8.12 -6.75
N SER A 202 -20.54 8.99 -5.84
CA SER A 202 -19.16 9.47 -5.83
C SER A 202 -18.15 8.33 -5.62
N ILE A 203 -18.41 7.42 -4.67
CA ILE A 203 -17.53 6.27 -4.41
C ILE A 203 -17.54 5.30 -5.61
N ASN A 204 -18.72 5.04 -6.18
CA ASN A 204 -18.87 4.17 -7.35
C ASN A 204 -18.01 4.64 -8.53
N GLU A 205 -18.09 5.93 -8.87
CA GLU A 205 -17.36 6.55 -9.99
C GLU A 205 -15.86 6.74 -9.72
N LEU A 206 -15.44 6.75 -8.45
CA LEU A 206 -14.02 6.86 -8.07
C LEU A 206 -13.29 5.51 -8.07
N VAL A 207 -13.99 4.43 -7.66
CA VAL A 207 -13.31 3.21 -7.19
C VAL A 207 -13.69 1.95 -7.97
N THR A 208 -14.92 1.89 -8.48
CA THR A 208 -15.48 0.66 -9.06
C THR A 208 -15.46 0.70 -10.58
N PRO A 209 -15.36 -0.46 -11.26
CA PRO A 209 -15.38 -0.51 -12.72
C PRO A 209 -16.80 -0.32 -13.30
N PHE A 210 -17.84 -0.31 -12.45
CA PHE A 210 -19.26 -0.29 -12.80
C PHE A 210 -19.80 1.12 -13.00
N ARG A 211 -19.27 1.83 -14.00
CA ARG A 211 -19.67 3.24 -14.23
C ARG A 211 -21.14 3.36 -14.59
N MET A 212 -21.81 4.29 -13.91
CA MET A 212 -23.22 4.61 -14.14
C MET A 212 -23.36 5.91 -14.95
N ARG A 213 -22.35 6.79 -14.93
CA ARG A 213 -22.28 7.98 -15.79
C ARG A 213 -21.75 7.67 -17.19
N GLU A 214 -22.10 8.56 -18.13
CA GLU A 214 -21.96 8.47 -19.59
C GLU A 214 -20.82 7.59 -20.14
N LYS A 215 -21.11 6.89 -21.25
CA LYS A 215 -20.14 6.11 -22.06
C LYS A 215 -19.09 6.98 -22.78
N GLY A 216 -19.02 8.27 -22.47
CA GLY A 216 -18.09 9.23 -23.04
C GLY A 216 -16.71 9.23 -22.38
N ARG A 217 -16.02 10.38 -22.49
CA ARG A 217 -14.70 10.64 -21.91
C ARG A 217 -14.78 10.52 -20.38
N TRP A 218 -13.93 9.66 -19.81
CA TRP A 218 -13.95 9.42 -18.38
C TRP A 218 -13.29 10.57 -17.59
N GLN A 219 -13.98 11.04 -16.56
CA GLN A 219 -13.50 12.04 -15.64
C GLN A 219 -13.96 11.69 -14.22
N PRO A 220 -13.04 11.51 -13.26
CA PRO A 220 -13.43 11.20 -11.90
C PRO A 220 -14.14 12.38 -11.21
N PRO A 221 -15.01 12.11 -10.22
CA PRO A 221 -15.63 13.15 -9.40
C PRO A 221 -14.60 14.10 -8.78
N ASN A 222 -14.89 15.41 -8.80
CA ASN A 222 -14.02 16.46 -8.26
C ASN A 222 -12.56 16.45 -8.77
N ALA A 223 -12.33 15.96 -9.97
CA ALA A 223 -11.00 15.90 -10.55
C ALA A 223 -10.97 16.46 -11.98
N SER A 224 -9.78 16.90 -12.41
CA SER A 224 -9.51 17.35 -13.77
C SER A 224 -8.23 16.70 -14.29
N TRP A 225 -8.23 16.36 -15.57
CA TRP A 225 -7.02 15.89 -16.23
C TRP A 225 -6.10 17.08 -16.51
N ARG A 226 -4.90 17.05 -15.95
CA ARG A 226 -3.93 18.14 -16.04
C ARG A 226 -2.53 17.59 -16.25
N ASP A 227 -1.70 18.32 -17.01
CA ASP A 227 -0.25 18.04 -17.07
C ASP A 227 0.37 18.48 -15.73
N MET A 228 0.93 17.51 -15.01
CA MET A 228 1.52 17.76 -13.69
C MET A 228 2.72 18.72 -13.76
N TYR A 229 3.50 18.73 -14.84
CA TYR A 229 4.64 19.64 -14.96
C TYR A 229 4.18 21.08 -15.17
N ASP A 230 3.14 21.32 -15.97
CA ASP A 230 2.61 22.68 -16.15
C ASP A 230 2.15 23.28 -14.81
N TYR A 231 1.63 22.44 -13.91
CA TYR A 231 1.29 22.82 -12.55
C TYR A 231 2.50 22.90 -11.61
N PHE A 232 3.45 21.95 -11.68
CA PHE A 232 4.67 21.96 -10.89
C PHE A 232 5.49 23.21 -11.19
N PHE A 233 5.59 23.65 -12.44
CA PHE A 233 6.21 24.92 -12.81
C PHE A 233 5.45 26.15 -12.25
N GLN A 234 4.11 26.08 -12.13
CA GLN A 234 3.32 27.13 -11.46
C GLN A 234 3.51 27.14 -9.94
N GLN A 235 3.63 25.97 -9.30
CA GLN A 235 3.90 25.86 -7.86
C GLN A 235 5.36 26.14 -7.50
N VAL A 236 6.33 25.76 -8.33
CA VAL A 236 7.74 26.09 -8.14
C VAL A 236 7.96 27.59 -8.21
N ASN A 237 7.22 28.32 -9.07
CA ASN A 237 7.19 29.78 -9.01
C ASN A 237 6.62 30.32 -7.67
N LYS A 238 5.71 29.61 -7.00
CA LYS A 238 5.22 29.97 -5.66
C LYS A 238 6.18 29.57 -4.52
N ARG A 239 6.85 28.41 -4.61
CA ARG A 239 7.87 27.94 -3.66
C ARG A 239 9.16 28.74 -3.76
N LEU A 240 9.59 29.16 -4.95
CA LEU A 240 10.71 30.11 -5.11
C LEU A 240 10.40 31.44 -4.43
N ILE A 241 9.15 31.91 -4.46
CA ILE A 241 8.75 33.16 -3.79
C ILE A 241 8.67 32.98 -2.26
N SER A 242 8.31 31.79 -1.75
CA SER A 242 8.38 31.50 -0.29
C SER A 242 9.80 31.24 0.21
N ASP A 243 10.68 30.72 -0.64
CA ASP A 243 12.08 30.43 -0.27
C ASP A 243 12.99 31.66 -0.42
N ILE A 244 12.61 32.65 -1.24
CA ILE A 244 13.27 33.97 -1.29
C ILE A 244 13.13 34.73 0.04
N THR A 245 12.15 34.41 0.89
CA THR A 245 12.08 34.96 2.26
C THR A 245 12.85 34.13 3.30
N MET A 246 13.48 33.01 2.90
CA MET A 246 14.35 32.17 3.73
C MET A 246 15.72 31.91 3.09
N PHE A 247 16.43 32.98 2.69
CA PHE A 247 17.86 32.88 2.36
C PHE A 247 18.68 32.46 3.58
N ARG A 248 18.91 31.14 3.74
CA ARG A 248 20.10 30.61 4.42
C ARG A 248 21.03 30.04 3.37
N VAL A 249 22.10 30.78 3.08
CA VAL A 249 23.19 30.32 2.21
C VAL A 249 24.04 29.32 3.01
N GLY A 250 24.04 28.04 2.64
CA GLY A 250 24.98 27.08 3.22
C GLY A 250 24.63 25.59 3.07
N ASP A 251 23.37 25.20 3.03
CA ASP A 251 23.03 23.76 3.01
C ASP A 251 22.88 23.22 1.59
N ARG A 252 23.60 22.13 1.31
CA ARG A 252 23.41 21.29 0.13
C ARG A 252 21.94 20.90 0.05
N ARG A 253 21.31 21.14 -1.11
CA ARG A 253 20.04 20.49 -1.47
C ARG A 253 20.31 19.00 -1.66
N GLU A 254 20.37 18.25 -0.57
CA GLU A 254 20.15 16.81 -0.65
C GLU A 254 18.69 16.61 -1.01
N THR A 255 18.42 16.30 -2.28
CA THR A 255 17.14 15.68 -2.65
C THR A 255 17.11 14.33 -1.95
N LEU A 256 16.57 14.30 -0.73
CA LEU A 256 16.14 13.09 -0.05
C LEU A 256 15.17 12.39 -1.01
N ARG A 257 15.70 11.44 -1.79
CA ARG A 257 14.88 10.58 -2.64
C ARG A 257 14.16 9.64 -1.69
N ASN A 258 12.97 10.03 -1.25
CA ASN A 258 12.15 9.18 -0.41
C ASN A 258 11.88 7.87 -1.17
N PHE A 259 12.04 6.77 -0.45
CA PHE A 259 12.04 5.42 -0.96
C PHE A 259 10.69 4.94 -1.51
N ASP A 260 9.62 5.67 -1.21
CA ASP A 260 8.26 5.11 -1.15
C ASP A 260 7.48 5.23 -2.47
N ASP A 261 8.20 5.19 -3.59
CA ASP A 261 7.63 5.28 -4.93
C ASP A 261 7.58 3.90 -5.60
N PRO A 262 6.42 3.44 -6.12
CA PRO A 262 5.11 4.11 -6.15
C PRO A 262 4.24 3.95 -4.87
N THR A 263 3.36 4.91 -4.63
CA THR A 263 2.28 4.87 -3.62
C THR A 263 0.90 4.82 -4.29
N GLN A 264 0.04 3.93 -3.82
CA GLN A 264 -1.32 3.72 -4.33
C GLN A 264 -2.27 4.86 -3.94
N GLY A 265 -3.11 5.29 -4.88
CA GLY A 265 -4.18 6.27 -4.63
C GLY A 265 -5.58 5.65 -4.51
N CYS A 266 -6.59 6.37 -4.99
CA CYS A 266 -8.01 6.03 -4.85
C CYS A 266 -8.51 4.94 -5.83
N SER A 267 -7.76 3.85 -6.02
CA SER A 267 -8.16 2.69 -6.84
C SER A 267 -7.85 1.39 -6.09
N SER A 268 -8.54 0.29 -6.39
CA SER A 268 -8.32 -1.03 -5.78
C SER A 268 -7.23 -1.85 -6.51
N ASN A 269 -6.19 -1.18 -6.99
CA ASN A 269 -5.16 -1.77 -7.85
C ASN A 269 -3.82 -2.00 -7.13
N SER A 270 -3.88 -2.30 -5.83
CA SER A 270 -2.71 -2.64 -5.01
C SER A 270 -1.85 -3.75 -5.63
N TRP A 271 -2.49 -4.66 -6.36
CA TRP A 271 -1.85 -5.71 -7.13
C TRP A 271 -0.87 -5.16 -8.19
N PHE A 272 -1.24 -4.10 -8.91
CA PHE A 272 -0.40 -3.48 -9.92
C PHE A 272 0.67 -2.60 -9.28
N VAL A 273 0.32 -1.79 -8.28
CA VAL A 273 1.28 -0.89 -7.61
C VAL A 273 2.40 -1.67 -6.91
N SER A 274 2.05 -2.77 -6.23
CA SER A 274 3.06 -3.66 -5.61
C SER A 274 3.95 -4.33 -6.64
N ALA A 275 3.38 -4.77 -7.77
CA ALA A 275 4.16 -5.35 -8.85
C ALA A 275 5.13 -4.34 -9.48
N LEU A 276 4.66 -3.11 -9.71
CA LEU A 276 5.45 -2.02 -10.24
C LEU A 276 6.62 -1.67 -9.31
N PHE A 277 6.37 -1.56 -8.00
CA PHE A 277 7.42 -1.36 -7.01
C PHE A 277 8.40 -2.52 -7.01
N SER A 278 7.92 -3.77 -7.03
CA SER A 278 8.79 -4.96 -6.97
C SER A 278 9.72 -5.06 -8.17
N VAL A 279 9.23 -4.72 -9.37
CA VAL A 279 10.06 -4.63 -10.59
C VAL A 279 11.08 -3.51 -10.46
N PHE A 280 10.66 -2.31 -10.06
CA PHE A 280 11.57 -1.18 -9.84
C PHE A 280 12.66 -1.52 -8.80
N TRP A 281 12.28 -2.18 -7.71
CA TRP A 281 13.17 -2.57 -6.63
C TRP A 281 14.20 -3.60 -7.06
N ALA A 282 13.79 -4.62 -7.81
CA ALA A 282 14.69 -5.67 -8.29
C ALA A 282 15.62 -5.18 -9.41
N ASP A 283 15.07 -4.41 -10.36
CA ASP A 283 15.79 -3.89 -11.52
C ASP A 283 15.26 -2.48 -11.90
N PRO A 284 15.87 -1.41 -11.36
CA PRO A 284 15.47 -0.05 -11.67
C PRO A 284 15.54 0.29 -13.16
N CYS A 285 16.42 -0.36 -13.92
CA CYS A 285 16.60 -0.13 -15.35
C CYS A 285 15.45 -0.72 -16.19
N ALA A 286 14.67 -1.66 -15.64
CA ALA A 286 13.48 -2.19 -16.28
C ALA A 286 12.34 -1.15 -16.37
N ILE A 287 12.38 -0.09 -15.56
CA ILE A 287 11.39 0.99 -15.57
C ILE A 287 11.84 2.10 -16.51
N ASN A 288 11.14 2.25 -17.63
CA ASN A 288 11.36 3.35 -18.55
C ASN A 288 10.86 4.68 -17.96
N ARG A 289 11.79 5.61 -17.74
CA ARG A 289 11.50 6.99 -17.31
C ARG A 289 11.86 8.02 -18.39
N ALA A 290 12.20 7.59 -19.59
CA ALA A 290 12.62 8.48 -20.66
C ALA A 290 11.43 9.20 -21.31
N THR A 291 11.29 10.49 -20.99
CA THR A 291 10.32 11.37 -21.64
C THR A 291 10.67 11.62 -23.10
N ARG A 292 9.72 11.37 -24.00
CA ARG A 292 9.78 11.79 -25.40
C ARG A 292 9.06 13.11 -25.56
N VAL A 293 9.62 14.02 -26.35
CA VAL A 293 9.01 15.33 -26.64
C VAL A 293 8.69 15.39 -28.13
N HIS A 294 7.40 15.44 -28.45
CA HIS A 294 6.92 15.70 -29.80
C HIS A 294 6.66 17.20 -29.95
N THR A 295 7.29 17.81 -30.96
CA THR A 295 7.08 19.23 -31.29
C THR A 295 6.12 19.29 -32.47
N HIS A 296 4.92 19.85 -32.25
CA HIS A 296 3.94 20.05 -33.31
C HIS A 296 3.62 21.54 -33.40
N GLY A 297 4.29 22.25 -34.31
CA GLY A 297 4.24 23.72 -34.36
C GLY A 297 4.90 24.35 -33.13
N ASN A 298 4.19 25.26 -32.45
CA ASN A 298 4.65 25.92 -31.22
C ASN A 298 4.35 25.12 -29.94
N GLU A 299 3.61 24.00 -30.01
CA GLU A 299 3.28 23.18 -28.84
C GLU A 299 4.29 22.04 -28.67
N LYS A 300 4.87 21.93 -27.47
CA LYS A 300 5.70 20.80 -27.05
C LYS A 300 4.86 19.84 -26.22
N LYS A 301 4.54 18.67 -26.76
CA LYS A 301 3.81 17.62 -26.03
C LYS A 301 4.76 16.53 -25.56
N ARG A 302 4.64 16.16 -24.28
CA ARG A 302 5.46 15.13 -23.63
C ARG A 302 4.71 13.81 -23.65
N PHE A 303 5.43 12.73 -23.97
CA PHE A 303 4.90 11.38 -24.02
C PHE A 303 5.86 10.39 -23.37
N LEU A 304 5.30 9.34 -22.78
CA LEU A 304 6.05 8.20 -22.24
C LEU A 304 5.59 6.93 -22.96
N SER A 305 6.53 6.15 -23.46
CA SER A 305 6.25 4.88 -24.13
C SER A 305 6.61 3.72 -23.21
N ILE A 306 5.64 2.89 -22.84
CA ILE A 306 5.83 1.75 -21.94
C ILE A 306 5.44 0.48 -22.68
N LYS A 307 6.29 -0.55 -22.61
CA LYS A 307 6.00 -1.85 -23.21
C LYS A 307 5.38 -2.77 -22.16
N PHE A 308 4.25 -3.36 -22.49
CA PHE A 308 3.63 -4.41 -21.69
C PHE A 308 3.62 -5.73 -22.46
N HIS A 309 3.67 -6.83 -21.71
CA HIS A 309 3.83 -8.18 -22.24
C HIS A 309 2.59 -9.02 -21.95
N ASP A 310 2.11 -9.74 -22.96
CA ASP A 310 1.00 -10.67 -22.84
C ASP A 310 1.39 -11.86 -21.94
N LYS A 311 0.57 -12.12 -20.91
CA LYS A 311 0.68 -13.26 -20.00
C LYS A 311 -0.65 -14.01 -19.81
N GLY A 312 -1.66 -13.71 -20.64
CA GLY A 312 -2.99 -14.32 -20.58
C GLY A 312 -3.84 -13.95 -19.36
N GLY A 313 -5.04 -14.55 -19.28
CA GLY A 313 -6.02 -14.34 -18.20
C GLY A 313 -6.74 -12.98 -18.24
N LYS A 314 -7.48 -12.64 -17.17
CA LYS A 314 -8.13 -11.33 -17.00
C LYS A 314 -7.11 -10.19 -16.84
N GLN A 315 -7.46 -8.93 -17.13
CA GLN A 315 -6.53 -7.79 -17.04
C GLN A 315 -5.25 -7.99 -17.87
N ASN A 316 -5.44 -8.27 -19.15
CA ASN A 316 -4.36 -8.58 -20.07
C ASN A 316 -4.74 -8.15 -21.49
N ASN A 317 -3.75 -7.77 -22.29
CA ASN A 317 -3.91 -7.53 -23.71
C ASN A 317 -2.66 -8.08 -24.45
N ARG A 318 -2.64 -7.99 -25.77
CA ARG A 318 -1.48 -8.40 -26.59
C ARG A 318 -0.23 -7.61 -26.20
N THR A 319 0.94 -8.20 -26.40
CA THR A 319 2.21 -7.51 -26.18
C THR A 319 2.30 -6.29 -27.09
N GLU A 320 2.37 -5.09 -26.51
CA GLU A 320 2.44 -3.84 -27.26
C GLU A 320 3.13 -2.72 -26.45
N THR A 321 3.63 -1.72 -27.18
CA THR A 321 4.15 -0.49 -26.59
C THR A 321 3.04 0.54 -26.57
N VAL A 322 2.66 0.97 -25.38
CA VAL A 322 1.62 1.97 -25.16
C VAL A 322 2.27 3.33 -24.92
N GLU A 323 1.80 4.33 -25.66
CA GLU A 323 2.21 5.72 -25.48
C GLU A 323 1.13 6.50 -24.71
N VAL A 324 1.56 7.30 -23.73
CA VAL A 324 0.67 8.15 -22.94
C VAL A 324 1.23 9.56 -22.82
N ASN A 325 0.36 10.57 -22.93
CA ASN A 325 0.70 11.94 -22.57
C ASN A 325 0.78 12.14 -21.04
N TYR A 326 1.29 13.31 -20.62
CA TYR A 326 1.57 13.64 -19.22
C TYR A 326 0.36 14.16 -18.43
N GLU A 327 -0.84 14.12 -19.02
CA GLU A 327 -2.06 14.48 -18.32
C GLU A 327 -2.48 13.35 -17.37
N ILE A 328 -2.72 13.66 -16.10
CA ILE A 328 -3.22 12.71 -15.11
C ILE A 328 -4.42 13.29 -14.36
N PRO A 329 -5.29 12.46 -13.75
CA PRO A 329 -6.38 12.97 -12.93
C PRO A 329 -5.85 13.60 -11.63
N ILE A 330 -6.05 14.91 -11.50
CA ILE A 330 -5.68 15.68 -10.31
C ILE A 330 -6.95 16.14 -9.60
N ASN A 331 -7.00 15.93 -8.28
CA ASN A 331 -8.09 16.42 -7.44
C ASN A 331 -8.12 17.96 -7.44
N ASN A 332 -9.30 18.55 -7.61
CA ASN A 332 -9.46 20.00 -7.72
C ASN A 332 -9.33 20.71 -6.37
N SER A 333 -9.49 19.99 -5.26
CA SER A 333 -9.45 20.58 -3.90
C SER A 333 -8.04 20.70 -3.34
N ASP A 334 -7.24 19.63 -3.39
CA ASP A 334 -5.88 19.60 -2.84
C ASP A 334 -4.78 19.69 -3.91
N ASN A 335 -5.13 19.63 -5.20
CA ASN A 335 -4.22 19.65 -6.35
C ASN A 335 -3.21 18.49 -6.39
N GLU A 336 -3.55 17.36 -5.81
CA GLU A 336 -2.72 16.16 -5.82
C GLU A 336 -3.24 15.13 -6.82
N PRO A 337 -2.36 14.24 -7.34
CA PRO A 337 -2.81 13.09 -8.12
C PRO A 337 -3.82 12.24 -7.34
N LEU A 338 -4.94 11.90 -7.97
CA LEU A 338 -6.01 11.15 -7.33
C LEU A 338 -5.68 9.65 -7.16
N TYR A 339 -4.87 9.12 -8.07
CA TYR A 339 -4.51 7.69 -8.12
C TYR A 339 -3.03 7.48 -7.80
N CYS A 340 -2.36 6.51 -8.44
CA CYS A 340 -0.97 6.18 -8.17
C CYS A 340 -0.08 7.41 -8.29
N ARG A 341 0.83 7.61 -7.34
CA ARG A 341 1.74 8.77 -7.29
C ARG A 341 3.07 8.42 -6.66
N SER A 342 4.02 9.34 -6.81
CA SER A 342 5.20 9.38 -5.94
C SER A 342 4.79 9.80 -4.53
N SER A 343 5.51 9.27 -3.55
CA SER A 343 5.45 9.62 -2.13
C SER A 343 5.86 11.07 -1.87
N ASP A 344 6.85 11.58 -2.61
CA ASP A 344 7.34 12.96 -2.51
C ASP A 344 6.57 13.97 -3.38
N GLY A 345 5.71 13.47 -4.27
CA GLY A 345 4.95 14.29 -5.23
C GLY A 345 5.81 14.95 -6.30
N ALA A 346 7.09 14.60 -6.43
CA ALA A 346 8.01 15.19 -7.40
C ALA A 346 8.03 14.41 -8.73
N ASP A 347 7.84 13.09 -8.65
CA ASP A 347 7.92 12.20 -9.80
C ASP A 347 6.53 11.76 -10.30
N ILE A 348 6.28 11.91 -11.61
CA ILE A 348 4.99 11.56 -12.25
C ILE A 348 4.96 10.11 -12.79
N TRP A 349 6.12 9.46 -12.91
CA TRP A 349 6.23 8.15 -13.57
C TRP A 349 5.28 7.09 -13.00
N PRO A 350 4.97 7.02 -11.68
CA PRO A 350 4.00 6.06 -11.15
C PRO A 350 2.60 6.22 -11.76
N SER A 351 2.13 7.46 -11.85
CA SER A 351 0.83 7.81 -12.41
C SER A 351 0.76 7.50 -13.90
N LEU A 352 1.86 7.75 -14.64
CA LEU A 352 1.94 7.44 -16.06
C LEU A 352 1.94 5.93 -16.34
N TYR A 353 2.60 5.15 -15.48
CA TYR A 353 2.60 3.69 -15.58
C TYR A 353 1.20 3.10 -15.35
N GLU A 354 0.51 3.56 -14.30
CA GLU A 354 -0.88 3.16 -14.03
C GLU A 354 -1.82 3.53 -15.18
N LYS A 355 -1.68 4.76 -15.70
CA LYS A 355 -2.43 5.23 -16.87
C LYS A 355 -2.17 4.39 -18.12
N ALA A 356 -0.90 4.11 -18.42
CA ALA A 356 -0.52 3.31 -19.58
C ALA A 356 -1.04 1.87 -19.45
N PHE A 357 -1.01 1.32 -18.23
CA PHE A 357 -1.56 0.00 -17.96
C PHE A 357 -3.08 -0.04 -18.13
N ALA A 358 -3.80 0.96 -17.61
CA ALA A 358 -5.25 1.11 -17.84
C ALA A 358 -5.59 1.23 -19.33
N LYS A 359 -4.81 2.01 -20.09
CA LYS A 359 -4.94 2.13 -21.54
C LYS A 359 -4.72 0.78 -22.25
N TRP A 360 -3.69 0.04 -21.83
CA TRP A 360 -3.34 -1.28 -22.36
C TRP A 360 -4.43 -2.32 -22.14
N ILE A 361 -4.86 -2.54 -20.89
CA ILE A 361 -5.84 -3.59 -20.55
C ILE A 361 -7.23 -3.33 -21.16
N THR A 362 -7.60 -2.06 -21.35
CA THR A 362 -8.88 -1.69 -21.97
C THR A 362 -8.82 -1.64 -23.50
N GLY A 363 -7.63 -1.66 -24.09
CA GLY A 363 -7.43 -1.53 -25.54
C GLY A 363 -7.93 -0.20 -26.10
N THR A 364 -8.01 0.85 -25.26
CA THR A 364 -8.52 2.17 -25.68
C THR A 364 -7.42 3.02 -26.30
N ASN A 365 -7.78 3.83 -27.29
CA ASN A 365 -6.89 4.86 -27.86
C ASN A 365 -7.04 6.23 -27.19
N SER A 366 -7.90 6.33 -26.16
CA SER A 366 -8.08 7.58 -25.41
C SER A 366 -6.82 7.95 -24.63
N GLU A 367 -6.46 9.22 -24.64
CA GLU A 367 -5.44 9.78 -23.71
C GLU A 367 -5.96 9.91 -22.28
N GLN A 368 -7.24 9.63 -22.07
CA GLN A 368 -7.91 9.64 -20.78
C GLN A 368 -8.59 8.29 -20.56
N PRO A 369 -7.79 7.23 -20.37
CA PRO A 369 -8.32 5.91 -20.06
C PRO A 369 -8.97 5.94 -18.68
N ASP A 370 -9.93 5.06 -18.50
CA ASP A 370 -10.59 4.87 -17.21
C ASP A 370 -9.70 4.05 -16.26
N ILE A 371 -9.16 4.71 -15.23
CA ILE A 371 -8.26 4.08 -14.27
C ILE A 371 -9.00 3.06 -13.39
N THR A 372 -10.32 3.22 -13.19
CA THR A 372 -11.12 2.27 -12.40
C THR A 372 -11.18 0.88 -13.03
N GLN A 373 -10.85 0.75 -14.32
CA GLN A 373 -10.78 -0.56 -14.99
C GLN A 373 -9.60 -1.42 -14.49
N THR A 374 -8.65 -0.83 -13.75
CA THR A 374 -7.57 -1.57 -13.05
C THR A 374 -8.05 -2.24 -11.75
N HIS A 375 -9.36 -2.23 -11.49
CA HIS A 375 -9.98 -2.81 -10.30
C HIS A 375 -9.68 -4.29 -10.14
N CYS A 376 -8.96 -4.64 -9.07
CA CYS A 376 -8.50 -5.98 -8.67
C CYS A 376 -7.75 -6.80 -9.75
N GLY A 377 -6.85 -7.68 -9.33
CA GLY A 377 -6.08 -8.49 -10.29
C GLY A 377 -5.04 -9.40 -9.67
N ASP A 378 -4.06 -9.78 -10.50
CA ASP A 378 -2.99 -10.71 -10.14
C ASP A 378 -1.64 -9.98 -10.04
N PRO A 379 -1.09 -9.77 -8.83
CA PRO A 379 0.17 -9.06 -8.67
C PRO A 379 1.37 -9.81 -9.26
N ILE A 380 1.37 -11.14 -9.21
CA ILE A 380 2.50 -11.96 -9.68
C ILE A 380 2.55 -11.90 -11.20
N LYS A 381 1.39 -11.99 -11.85
CA LYS A 381 1.29 -11.80 -13.30
C LYS A 381 1.65 -10.37 -13.70
N ALA A 382 1.22 -9.35 -12.95
CA ALA A 382 1.53 -7.96 -13.26
C ALA A 382 3.03 -7.72 -13.34
N MET A 383 3.83 -8.32 -12.46
CA MET A 383 5.30 -8.23 -12.54
C MET A 383 5.81 -8.73 -13.89
N ALA A 384 5.33 -9.89 -14.33
CA ALA A 384 5.67 -10.50 -15.62
C ALA A 384 5.16 -9.68 -16.82
N GLN A 385 4.02 -9.00 -16.71
CA GLN A 385 3.50 -8.10 -17.74
C GLN A 385 4.35 -6.83 -17.88
N ILE A 386 4.97 -6.36 -16.79
CA ILE A 386 5.84 -5.17 -16.77
C ILE A 386 7.25 -5.51 -17.29
N ASN A 387 7.87 -6.60 -16.82
CA ASN A 387 9.27 -6.90 -17.12
C ASN A 387 9.48 -7.96 -18.22
N GLY A 388 8.39 -8.58 -18.71
CA GLY A 388 8.43 -9.61 -19.74
C GLY A 388 8.87 -11.01 -19.29
N ARG A 389 9.25 -11.20 -18.02
CA ARG A 389 9.72 -12.48 -17.45
C ARG A 389 8.60 -13.49 -17.19
N THR A 390 8.90 -14.69 -16.69
CA THR A 390 7.91 -15.74 -16.44
C THR A 390 7.40 -15.65 -14.99
N PRO A 391 6.08 -15.60 -14.76
CA PRO A 391 5.54 -15.61 -13.40
C PRO A 391 5.56 -17.03 -12.82
N HIS A 392 6.12 -17.17 -11.62
CA HIS A 392 6.12 -18.41 -10.84
C HIS A 392 5.35 -18.20 -9.54
N TYR A 393 4.43 -19.10 -9.24
CA TYR A 393 3.51 -19.02 -8.12
C TYR A 393 3.85 -20.05 -7.06
N TYR A 394 3.67 -19.70 -5.80
CA TYR A 394 3.82 -20.60 -4.66
C TYR A 394 2.67 -20.35 -3.68
N GLU A 395 1.81 -21.34 -3.49
CA GLU A 395 0.69 -21.26 -2.55
C GLU A 395 1.21 -21.50 -1.13
N CYS A 396 1.02 -20.53 -0.24
CA CYS A 396 1.64 -20.55 1.08
C CYS A 396 1.21 -21.76 1.94
N ASN A 397 -0.01 -22.27 1.73
CA ASN A 397 -0.50 -23.47 2.41
C ASN A 397 0.25 -24.75 2.03
N ASN A 398 0.76 -24.83 0.80
CA ASN A 398 1.43 -26.03 0.27
C ASN A 398 2.90 -26.12 0.71
N HIS A 399 3.46 -25.03 1.25
CA HIS A 399 4.87 -24.94 1.62
C HIS A 399 5.04 -24.70 3.13
N SER A 400 6.19 -25.10 3.68
CA SER A 400 6.55 -24.75 5.06
C SER A 400 6.99 -23.28 5.15
N ALA A 401 6.89 -22.65 6.31
CA ALA A 401 7.39 -21.29 6.53
C ALA A 401 8.88 -21.18 6.17
N HIS A 402 9.67 -22.20 6.52
CA HIS A 402 11.08 -22.29 6.18
C HIS A 402 11.33 -22.38 4.66
N THR A 403 10.51 -23.15 3.93
CA THR A 403 10.58 -23.24 2.46
C THR A 403 10.25 -21.90 1.79
N LEU A 404 9.23 -21.19 2.29
CA LEU A 404 8.85 -19.87 1.77
C LEU A 404 9.97 -18.85 2.00
N LEU A 405 10.62 -18.88 3.17
CA LEU A 405 11.78 -18.03 3.43
C LEU A 405 12.97 -18.43 2.54
N GLY A 406 13.24 -19.73 2.37
CA GLY A 406 14.27 -20.25 1.47
C GLY A 406 14.10 -19.78 0.03
N LEU A 407 12.85 -19.70 -0.46
CA LEU A 407 12.51 -19.11 -1.76
C LEU A 407 12.89 -17.62 -1.84
N VAL A 408 12.62 -16.83 -0.79
CA VAL A 408 13.02 -15.41 -0.76
C VAL A 408 14.55 -15.33 -0.78
N ARG A 409 15.23 -16.12 0.05
CA ARG A 409 16.70 -16.18 0.14
C ARG A 409 17.35 -16.51 -1.20
N SER A 410 16.84 -17.51 -1.93
CA SER A 410 17.38 -17.92 -3.23
C SER A 410 17.19 -16.86 -4.32
N ASN A 411 16.25 -15.94 -4.13
CA ASN A 411 15.97 -14.83 -5.05
C ASN A 411 16.48 -13.48 -4.49
N SER A 412 17.36 -13.53 -3.50
CA SER A 412 17.98 -12.36 -2.87
C SER A 412 19.50 -12.41 -2.94
N LEU A 413 20.12 -11.23 -3.07
CA LEU A 413 21.55 -11.00 -2.89
C LEU A 413 21.71 -9.93 -1.81
N ASN A 414 22.61 -10.16 -0.83
CA ASN A 414 22.76 -9.27 0.33
C ASN A 414 21.42 -8.94 0.99
N ASN A 415 20.63 -9.98 1.26
CA ASN A 415 19.29 -9.93 1.84
C ASN A 415 18.21 -9.25 0.98
N LYS A 416 18.55 -8.54 -0.11
CA LYS A 416 17.62 -7.83 -1.00
C LYS A 416 17.24 -8.67 -2.20
N THR A 417 15.96 -8.69 -2.57
CA THR A 417 15.51 -9.38 -3.78
C THR A 417 16.15 -8.82 -5.06
N ILE A 418 16.65 -9.73 -5.90
CA ILE A 418 17.19 -9.46 -7.24
C ILE A 418 16.22 -9.88 -8.36
N ASN A 419 15.30 -10.79 -8.05
CA ASN A 419 14.14 -11.07 -8.89
C ASN A 419 12.92 -10.42 -8.23
N PRO A 420 12.06 -9.74 -9.00
CA PRO A 420 10.89 -9.08 -8.44
C PRO A 420 9.94 -10.11 -7.84
N MET A 421 9.50 -9.85 -6.61
CA MET A 421 8.65 -10.72 -5.83
C MET A 421 7.47 -9.95 -5.22
N THR A 422 6.27 -10.53 -5.29
CA THR A 422 5.07 -10.02 -4.61
C THR A 422 4.39 -11.14 -3.84
N ALA A 423 3.61 -10.76 -2.84
CA ALA A 423 2.76 -11.67 -2.10
C ALA A 423 1.39 -11.04 -1.90
N PHE A 424 0.35 -11.85 -1.76
CA PHE A 424 -0.99 -11.34 -1.45
C PHE A 424 -1.71 -12.15 -0.38
N THR A 425 -2.53 -11.44 0.40
CA THR A 425 -3.21 -11.98 1.57
C THR A 425 -4.49 -12.73 1.22
N TYR A 426 -4.94 -13.61 2.13
CA TYR A 426 -6.31 -14.15 2.08
C TYR A 426 -7.34 -13.02 2.17
N ALA A 427 -8.53 -13.23 1.62
CA ALA A 427 -9.59 -12.22 1.64
C ALA A 427 -10.23 -12.04 3.03
N THR A 428 -10.03 -12.97 3.95
CA THR A 428 -10.49 -12.86 5.35
C THR A 428 -9.68 -13.76 6.27
N GLY A 429 -9.67 -13.49 7.57
CA GLY A 429 -8.90 -14.22 8.58
C GLY A 429 -9.01 -13.59 9.96
N ARG A 430 -8.78 -14.37 11.02
CA ARG A 430 -8.72 -13.81 12.39
C ARG A 430 -7.48 -12.94 12.59
N GLU A 431 -6.47 -13.19 11.79
CA GLU A 431 -5.13 -12.61 11.80
C GLU A 431 -5.13 -11.13 11.36
N PHE A 432 -6.17 -10.66 10.66
CA PHE A 432 -6.26 -9.28 10.17
C PHE A 432 -6.87 -8.31 11.18
N HIS A 433 -7.57 -8.81 12.20
CA HIS A 433 -8.25 -7.97 13.17
C HIS A 433 -7.25 -7.28 14.10
N GLY A 434 -7.19 -5.95 14.06
CA GLY A 434 -6.30 -5.13 14.90
C GLY A 434 -4.81 -5.30 14.60
N ALA A 435 -4.43 -6.05 13.57
CA ALA A 435 -3.03 -6.34 13.24
C ALA A 435 -2.42 -5.36 12.23
N ASN A 436 -3.22 -4.44 11.66
CA ASN A 436 -2.83 -3.54 10.56
C ASN A 436 -2.26 -4.28 9.32
N ILE A 437 -2.58 -5.55 9.14
CA ILE A 437 -2.39 -6.28 7.87
C ILE A 437 -3.72 -6.29 7.13
N VAL A 438 -3.68 -5.98 5.85
CA VAL A 438 -4.87 -5.82 5.01
C VAL A 438 -5.20 -7.13 4.31
N ALA A 439 -6.45 -7.56 4.42
CA ALA A 439 -6.97 -8.72 3.70
C ALA A 439 -7.16 -8.42 2.20
N ASN A 440 -7.18 -9.46 1.36
CA ASN A 440 -7.31 -9.35 -0.10
C ASN A 440 -6.38 -8.29 -0.75
N HIS A 441 -5.17 -8.12 -0.22
CA HIS A 441 -4.26 -7.04 -0.57
C HIS A 441 -2.90 -7.57 -1.02
N ALA A 442 -2.26 -6.88 -1.95
CA ALA A 442 -0.94 -7.22 -2.44
C ALA A 442 0.14 -6.40 -1.75
N TYR A 443 1.28 -7.05 -1.50
CA TYR A 443 2.47 -6.48 -0.89
C TYR A 443 3.68 -6.77 -1.78
N SER A 444 4.64 -5.85 -1.79
CA SER A 444 5.95 -6.08 -2.43
C SER A 444 6.85 -6.84 -1.45
N VAL A 445 7.55 -7.87 -1.93
CA VAL A 445 8.54 -8.61 -1.13
C VAL A 445 9.92 -8.04 -1.45
N LEU A 446 10.57 -7.45 -0.45
CA LEU A 446 11.80 -6.69 -0.66
C LEU A 446 13.05 -7.51 -0.36
N GLY A 447 12.91 -8.53 0.48
CA GLY A 447 14.03 -9.28 0.99
C GLY A 447 13.67 -10.07 2.23
N TYR A 448 14.70 -10.47 2.95
CA TYR A 448 14.58 -11.12 4.24
C TYR A 448 15.54 -10.51 5.24
N CYS A 449 15.29 -10.68 6.53
CA CYS A 449 16.27 -10.36 7.57
C CYS A 449 16.26 -11.42 8.67
N VAL A 450 17.37 -11.50 9.39
CA VAL A 450 17.54 -12.40 10.53
C VAL A 450 17.98 -11.57 11.72
N ILE A 451 17.19 -11.61 12.78
CA ILE A 451 17.42 -10.82 14.00
C ILE A 451 17.36 -11.80 15.17
N GLY A 452 18.51 -12.02 15.82
CA GLY A 452 18.65 -13.07 16.82
C GLY A 452 18.41 -14.45 16.20
N ASP A 453 17.49 -15.21 16.79
CA ASP A 453 17.03 -16.53 16.34
C ASP A 453 15.84 -16.46 15.37
N LYS A 454 15.26 -15.28 15.17
CA LYS A 454 14.05 -15.10 14.36
C LYS A 454 14.37 -14.70 12.92
N GLN A 455 13.55 -15.22 12.01
CA GLN A 455 13.68 -15.02 10.57
C GLN A 455 12.43 -14.33 10.02
N TYR A 456 12.64 -13.26 9.26
CA TYR A 456 11.58 -12.39 8.78
C TYR A 456 11.63 -12.21 7.27
N ILE A 457 10.46 -12.03 6.68
CA ILE A 457 10.28 -11.57 5.30
C ILE A 457 9.98 -10.07 5.36
N VAL A 458 10.75 -9.28 4.61
CA VAL A 458 10.59 -7.83 4.52
C VAL A 458 9.57 -7.52 3.43
N LEU A 459 8.53 -6.78 3.81
CA LEU A 459 7.37 -6.48 3.00
C LEU A 459 7.13 -4.97 2.92
N ARG A 460 6.46 -4.54 1.86
CA ARG A 460 5.97 -3.17 1.70
C ARG A 460 4.50 -3.14 1.35
N ASN A 461 3.73 -2.38 2.12
CA ASN A 461 2.36 -2.00 1.80
C ASN A 461 2.36 -0.90 0.73
N PRO A 462 1.74 -1.10 -0.45
CA PRO A 462 1.70 -0.09 -1.51
C PRO A 462 0.94 1.20 -1.12
N TRP A 463 0.21 1.22 0.01
CA TRP A 463 -0.39 2.45 0.53
C TRP A 463 0.64 3.43 1.11
N GLY A 464 1.86 2.95 1.39
CA GLY A 464 2.92 3.75 2.02
C GLY A 464 2.69 4.04 3.50
N VAL A 465 1.78 3.30 4.16
CA VAL A 465 1.39 3.43 5.57
C VAL A 465 0.73 2.13 6.06
N THR A 466 0.32 2.10 7.34
CA THR A 466 -0.43 1.00 7.98
C THR A 466 0.46 -0.22 8.18
N GLU A 467 1.57 0.01 8.87
CA GLU A 467 2.52 -1.01 9.27
C GLU A 467 1.95 -1.81 10.46
N PRO A 468 2.07 -3.15 10.47
CA PRO A 468 1.72 -3.98 11.61
C PRO A 468 2.63 -3.69 12.80
N GLN A 469 2.03 -3.39 13.96
CA GLN A 469 2.73 -3.24 15.24
C GLN A 469 2.42 -4.46 16.13
N GLY A 470 3.40 -5.28 16.48
CA GLY A 470 3.16 -6.47 17.32
C GLY A 470 4.36 -7.41 17.45
N LEU A 471 4.19 -8.50 18.22
CA LEU A 471 5.27 -9.46 18.55
C LEU A 471 5.84 -10.22 17.34
N THR A 472 5.06 -10.33 16.28
CA THR A 472 5.39 -11.10 15.07
C THR A 472 5.83 -10.20 13.91
N SER A 473 5.68 -8.88 14.06
CA SER A 473 6.25 -7.90 13.16
C SER A 473 7.46 -7.26 13.82
N TYR A 474 8.48 -6.95 13.02
CA TYR A 474 9.63 -6.19 13.50
C TYR A 474 9.57 -4.79 12.92
N THR A 475 9.42 -3.82 13.82
CA THR A 475 9.48 -2.37 13.57
C THR A 475 10.78 -1.86 14.20
N GLY A 476 11.82 -1.64 13.40
CA GLY A 476 13.12 -1.21 13.92
C GLY A 476 14.21 -1.11 12.85
N LEU A 477 15.36 -0.58 13.24
CA LEU A 477 16.49 -0.36 12.33
C LEU A 477 17.22 -1.67 12.04
N LEU A 478 17.33 -2.03 10.76
CA LEU A 478 18.09 -3.21 10.33
C LEU A 478 19.59 -2.91 10.40
N GLY A 479 20.18 -3.02 11.59
CA GLY A 479 21.59 -2.66 11.84
C GLY A 479 22.66 -3.51 11.13
N ARG A 480 22.28 -4.56 10.39
CA ARG A 480 23.20 -5.47 9.66
C ARG A 480 23.13 -5.32 8.13
N LEU A 481 22.47 -4.29 7.63
CA LEU A 481 22.32 -4.06 6.19
C LEU A 481 23.16 -2.86 5.79
N ASP A 482 24.00 -3.04 4.78
CA ASP A 482 24.87 -2.00 4.25
C ASP A 482 24.00 -0.82 3.76
N PRO A 483 24.09 0.37 4.39
CA PRO A 483 23.35 1.56 3.98
C PRO A 483 23.65 1.97 2.54
N GLU A 484 24.76 1.60 1.91
CA GLU A 484 24.98 1.93 0.50
C GLU A 484 24.17 1.04 -0.46
N ILE A 485 23.81 -0.17 -0.01
CA ILE A 485 23.07 -1.19 -0.79
C ILE A 485 21.57 -1.20 -0.42
N TRP A 486 21.27 -0.88 0.84
CA TRP A 486 19.95 -0.81 1.48
C TRP A 486 19.66 0.60 2.02
N ASN A 487 20.23 1.64 1.38
CA ASN A 487 20.06 3.07 1.73
C ASN A 487 18.65 3.50 2.17
N PRO A 488 17.56 2.88 1.70
CA PRO A 488 16.23 3.29 2.10
C PRO A 488 15.48 2.38 3.11
N ALA A 489 16.02 1.22 3.50
CA ALA A 489 15.33 0.24 4.34
C ALA A 489 15.94 0.09 5.75
N THR A 490 16.72 1.09 6.16
CA THR A 490 17.20 1.26 7.54
C THR A 490 16.07 1.68 8.50
N LEU A 491 14.90 2.11 8.01
CA LEU A 491 13.74 2.52 8.81
C LEU A 491 12.53 1.63 8.47
N LEU A 492 12.38 0.49 9.16
CA LEU A 492 11.21 -0.42 9.02
C LEU A 492 9.94 0.10 9.72
N ASP A 493 9.80 1.41 9.89
CA ASP A 493 8.70 2.07 10.61
C ASP A 493 8.04 3.20 9.81
N HIS A 494 8.46 3.42 8.55
CA HIS A 494 7.89 4.43 7.66
C HIS A 494 7.64 3.85 6.26
N GLY A 495 6.77 4.49 5.47
CA GLY A 495 6.63 4.16 4.03
C GLY A 495 5.92 2.85 3.71
N GLY A 496 5.20 2.26 4.67
CA GLY A 496 4.52 0.97 4.54
C GLY A 496 5.45 -0.23 4.70
N LEU A 497 6.70 -0.02 5.14
CA LEU A 497 7.70 -1.07 5.34
C LEU A 497 7.52 -1.79 6.67
N PHE A 498 7.62 -3.10 6.65
CA PHE A 498 7.65 -3.91 7.86
C PHE A 498 8.30 -5.26 7.58
N ALA A 499 8.76 -5.94 8.62
CA ALA A 499 9.21 -7.32 8.52
C ALA A 499 8.24 -8.23 9.29
N LEU A 500 7.87 -9.38 8.70
CA LEU A 500 6.92 -10.33 9.30
C LEU A 500 7.60 -11.70 9.45
N GLU A 501 7.45 -12.31 10.62
CA GLU A 501 7.96 -13.66 10.88
C GLU A 501 7.38 -14.66 9.87
N ALA A 502 8.21 -15.60 9.38
CA ALA A 502 7.82 -16.51 8.31
C ALA A 502 6.55 -17.34 8.62
N ASP A 503 6.35 -17.73 9.88
CA ASP A 503 5.14 -18.45 10.31
C ASP A 503 3.88 -17.58 10.27
N SER A 504 4.01 -16.31 10.65
CA SER A 504 2.91 -15.34 10.57
C SER A 504 2.61 -14.97 9.12
N PHE A 505 3.65 -14.85 8.28
CA PHE A 505 3.51 -14.68 6.84
C PHE A 505 2.67 -15.82 6.25
N LYS A 506 3.03 -17.08 6.53
CA LYS A 506 2.28 -18.23 6.02
C LYS A 506 0.78 -18.21 6.38
N LYS A 507 0.43 -17.72 7.57
CA LYS A 507 -0.97 -17.66 8.05
C LYS A 507 -1.80 -16.57 7.36
N CYS A 508 -1.17 -15.43 7.07
CA CYS A 508 -1.84 -14.26 6.48
C CYS A 508 -1.88 -14.31 4.94
N PHE A 509 -0.85 -14.88 4.31
CA PHE A 509 -0.65 -14.82 2.88
C PHE A 509 -1.17 -16.07 2.17
N SER A 510 -1.87 -15.86 1.06
CA SER A 510 -2.38 -16.95 0.23
C SER A 510 -1.30 -17.44 -0.74
N HIS A 511 -0.61 -16.51 -1.40
CA HIS A 511 0.45 -16.83 -2.35
C HIS A 511 1.61 -15.85 -2.24
N ILE A 512 2.80 -16.35 -2.59
CA ILE A 512 3.98 -15.57 -2.94
C ILE A 512 4.39 -15.94 -4.36
N GLY A 513 4.96 -14.99 -5.10
CA GLY A 513 5.45 -15.28 -6.44
C GLY A 513 6.66 -14.46 -6.83
N VAL A 514 7.35 -14.94 -7.85
CA VAL A 514 8.54 -14.33 -8.43
C VAL A 514 8.39 -14.27 -9.95
N ALA A 515 8.84 -13.19 -10.58
CA ALA A 515 8.92 -13.11 -12.03
C ALA A 515 10.38 -13.23 -12.49
N LYS A 516 10.75 -14.34 -13.12
CA LYS A 516 12.14 -14.61 -13.57
C LYS A 516 12.23 -15.27 -14.95
#